data_AF-A0A8T3SL88-F1
#
_entry.id   AF-A0A8T3SL88-F1
#
_cell.length_a   1.000
_cell.length_b   1.000
_cell.length_c   1.000
_cell.angle_alpha   90.00
_cell.angle_beta   90.00
_cell.angle_gamma   90.00
#
_symmetry.space_group_name_H-M   'P 1'
#
loop_
_entity.id
_entity.type
_entity.pdbx_description
1 polymer ?
#
loop_
_entity_poly.entity_id
_entity_poly.type
_entity_poly.pdbx_seq_one_letter_code
_entity_poly.pdbx_strand_id
1 'polypeptide(L)'
;MTVPTPIESRTRGIPGWALTLTGGMVLAGALFFATNPSGSNPPILGTPQPSGSGGLNAQSIIKAAGCQACHGPDLAGQAAFPSLHGVKNGPTSANLQQLGKDRPDDWANLWIAGTDPAVAGIARNGMPVFAGPPTNLSPEEIATVVEYLKTLP
;
A
#
# COMPACT_ATOMS: atom_id res chain seq x y z
N MET A 1 54.82 -10.69 25.39
CA MET A 1 53.57 -10.89 24.65
C MET A 1 52.77 -11.93 25.40
N THR A 2 51.71 -11.54 26.09
CA THR A 2 50.82 -12.46 26.82
C THR A 2 49.65 -12.83 25.91
N VAL A 3 49.54 -14.11 25.58
CA VAL A 3 48.43 -14.66 24.78
C VAL A 3 47.19 -14.73 25.68
N PRO A 4 46.04 -14.13 25.30
CA PRO A 4 44.80 -14.32 26.05
C PRO A 4 44.35 -15.78 25.99
N THR A 5 43.94 -16.34 27.13
CA THR A 5 43.36 -17.69 27.19
C THR A 5 42.07 -17.76 26.38
N PRO A 6 41.80 -18.85 25.64
CA PRO A 6 40.57 -19.01 24.89
C PRO A 6 39.36 -19.00 25.82
N ILE A 7 38.31 -18.26 25.42
CA ILE A 7 37.03 -18.24 26.12
C ILE A 7 36.31 -19.55 25.79
N GLU A 8 36.36 -20.52 26.70
CA GLU A 8 35.55 -21.73 26.59
C GLU A 8 34.12 -21.43 27.05
N SER A 9 33.16 -21.52 26.13
CA SER A 9 31.74 -21.50 26.47
C SER A 9 31.38 -22.84 27.13
N ARG A 10 31.25 -22.84 28.46
CA ARG A 10 30.75 -24.02 29.19
C ARG A 10 29.40 -24.41 28.61
N THR A 11 29.29 -25.64 28.09
CA THR A 11 28.06 -26.19 27.49
C THR A 11 27.06 -26.49 28.60
N ARG A 12 26.46 -25.44 29.17
CA ARG A 12 25.34 -25.56 30.09
C ARG A 12 24.12 -25.82 29.23
N GLY A 13 23.54 -27.00 29.35
CA GLY A 13 22.33 -27.39 28.62
C GLY A 13 21.25 -26.30 28.71
N ILE A 14 20.43 -26.20 27.67
CA ILE A 14 19.38 -25.17 27.56
C ILE A 14 18.52 -25.23 28.83
N PRO A 15 18.39 -24.13 29.58
CA PRO A 15 17.63 -24.15 30.81
C PRO A 15 16.15 -24.40 30.50
N GLY A 16 15.47 -25.20 31.32
CA GLY A 16 14.09 -25.64 31.06
C GLY A 16 13.11 -24.50 30.80
N TRP A 17 13.31 -23.34 31.43
CA TRP A 17 12.48 -22.14 31.20
C TRP A 17 12.59 -21.60 29.76
N ALA A 18 13.76 -21.73 29.13
CA ALA A 18 13.97 -21.28 27.76
C ALA A 18 13.23 -22.20 26.78
N LEU A 19 13.25 -23.51 27.04
CA LEU A 19 12.46 -24.47 26.24
C LEU A 19 10.95 -24.22 26.36
N THR A 20 10.46 -23.92 27.56
CA THR A 20 9.03 -23.61 27.76
C THR A 20 8.63 -22.30 27.09
N LEU A 21 9.51 -21.28 27.11
CA LEU A 21 9.24 -19.99 26.47
C LEU A 21 9.22 -20.13 24.95
N THR A 22 10.19 -20.84 24.36
CA THR A 22 10.20 -21.14 22.93
C THR A 22 8.98 -21.95 22.53
N GLY A 23 8.63 -22.99 23.29
CA GLY A 23 7.41 -23.78 23.04
C GLY A 23 6.14 -22.92 23.09
N GLY A 24 6.04 -22.03 24.08
CA GLY A 24 4.91 -21.10 24.21
C GLY A 24 4.80 -20.12 23.04
N MET A 25 5.92 -19.56 22.57
CA MET A 25 5.93 -18.67 21.41
C MET A 25 5.51 -19.38 20.12
N VAL A 26 6.00 -20.61 19.90
CA VAL A 26 5.61 -21.40 18.73
C VAL A 26 4.12 -21.73 18.79
N LEU A 27 3.59 -22.10 19.95
CA LEU A 27 2.17 -22.40 20.12
C LEU A 27 1.28 -21.17 19.88
N ALA A 28 1.67 -20.02 20.44
CA ALA A 28 0.96 -18.76 20.26
C ALA A 28 0.97 -18.30 18.80
N GLY A 29 2.12 -18.43 18.12
CA GLY A 29 2.24 -18.15 16.70
C GLY A 29 1.36 -19.07 15.85
N ALA A 30 1.41 -20.38 16.09
CA ALA A 30 0.60 -21.36 15.37
C ALA A 30 -0.91 -21.10 15.54
N LEU A 31 -1.36 -20.79 16.76
CA LEU A 31 -2.75 -20.41 17.02
C LEU A 31 -3.13 -19.12 16.30
N PHE A 32 -2.26 -18.10 16.33
CA PHE A 32 -2.50 -16.83 15.64
C PHE A 32 -2.67 -17.01 14.13
N PHE A 33 -1.82 -17.82 13.49
CA PHE A 33 -1.92 -18.11 12.06
C PHE A 33 -3.12 -19.00 11.71
N ALA A 34 -3.50 -19.93 12.59
CA ALA A 34 -4.68 -20.78 12.39
C ALA A 34 -6.00 -19.99 12.46
N THR A 35 -6.08 -19.00 13.36
CA THR A 35 -7.30 -18.19 13.54
C THR A 35 -7.35 -16.94 12.67
N ASN A 36 -6.24 -16.52 12.05
CA ASN A 36 -6.18 -15.32 11.20
C ASN A 36 -5.58 -15.63 9.81
N PRO A 37 -6.23 -16.48 8.99
CA PRO A 37 -5.74 -16.83 7.64
C PRO A 37 -5.77 -15.62 6.68
N SER A 38 -6.54 -14.59 7.01
CA SER A 38 -6.58 -13.30 6.36
C SER A 38 -6.17 -12.29 7.41
N GLY A 39 -4.97 -11.71 7.33
CA GLY A 39 -4.46 -10.76 8.31
C GLY A 39 -5.30 -9.48 8.34
N SER A 40 -6.39 -9.51 9.11
CA SER A 40 -7.28 -8.37 9.35
C SER A 40 -6.97 -7.79 10.73
N ASN A 41 -6.35 -6.62 10.76
CA ASN A 41 -6.24 -5.85 11.99
C ASN A 41 -7.64 -5.35 12.40
N PRO A 42 -7.99 -5.34 13.69
CA PRO A 42 -9.21 -4.67 14.13
C PRO A 42 -9.14 -3.19 13.74
N PRO A 43 -10.26 -2.57 13.35
CA PRO A 43 -10.27 -1.15 13.04
C PRO A 43 -9.82 -0.38 14.29
N ILE A 44 -8.84 0.50 14.10
CA ILE A 44 -8.49 1.52 15.10
C ILE A 44 -9.76 2.36 15.27
N LEU A 45 -10.30 2.40 16.50
CA LEU A 45 -11.42 3.27 16.87
C LEU A 45 -11.11 4.70 16.39
N GLY A 46 -11.76 5.16 15.31
CA GLY A 46 -11.73 6.57 14.92
C GLY A 46 -11.59 6.90 13.43
N THR A 47 -11.37 5.95 12.51
CA THR A 47 -11.46 6.28 11.07
C THR A 47 -12.88 6.05 10.56
N PRO A 48 -13.49 7.00 9.82
CA PRO A 48 -14.78 6.76 9.19
C PRO A 48 -14.65 5.60 8.20
N GLN A 49 -15.32 4.49 8.50
CA GLN A 49 -15.49 3.41 7.54
C GLN A 49 -16.50 3.89 6.50
N PRO A 50 -16.16 3.96 5.19
CA PRO A 50 -17.17 4.17 4.17
C PRO A 50 -18.08 2.96 4.21
N SER A 51 -19.35 3.19 4.50
CA SER A 51 -20.38 2.16 4.45
C SER A 51 -20.58 1.77 2.99
N GLY A 52 -20.14 0.55 2.63
CA GLY A 52 -20.28 -0.01 1.29
C GLY A 52 -20.13 -1.53 1.29
N SER A 53 -21.23 -2.22 1.62
CA SER A 53 -21.61 -3.58 1.17
C SER A 53 -20.50 -4.47 0.59
N GLY A 54 -19.86 -5.33 1.41
CA GLY A 54 -19.09 -6.51 0.94
C GLY A 54 -18.15 -6.28 -0.27
N GLY A 55 -17.65 -5.05 -0.41
CA GLY A 55 -17.31 -4.46 -1.71
C GLY A 55 -15.83 -4.12 -1.85
N LEU A 56 -15.47 -3.73 -3.07
CA LEU A 56 -14.10 -3.38 -3.49
C LEU A 56 -13.40 -2.53 -2.41
N ASN A 57 -12.26 -3.03 -1.92
CA ASN A 57 -11.47 -2.35 -0.90
C ASN A 57 -10.33 -1.57 -1.59
N ALA A 58 -10.45 -0.25 -1.64
CA ALA A 58 -9.46 0.63 -2.28
C ALA A 58 -8.04 0.39 -1.76
N GLN A 59 -7.85 0.21 -0.45
CA GLN A 59 -6.53 0.00 0.14
C GLN A 59 -5.90 -1.30 -0.34
N SER A 60 -6.68 -2.38 -0.49
CA SER A 60 -6.18 -3.63 -1.07
C SER A 60 -5.81 -3.49 -2.55
N ILE A 61 -6.60 -2.75 -3.32
CA ILE A 61 -6.33 -2.50 -4.75
C ILE A 61 -5.05 -1.67 -4.89
N ILE A 62 -4.92 -0.58 -4.12
CA ILE A 62 -3.72 0.28 -4.08
C ILE A 62 -2.48 -0.54 -3.72
N LYS A 63 -2.58 -1.40 -2.70
CA LYS A 63 -1.48 -2.27 -2.27
C LYS A 63 -1.09 -3.28 -3.35
N ALA A 64 -2.06 -3.91 -4.01
CA ALA A 64 -1.81 -4.87 -5.08
C ALA A 64 -1.22 -4.20 -6.34
N ALA A 65 -1.70 -3.01 -6.67
CA ALA A 65 -1.19 -2.17 -7.75
C ALA A 65 0.17 -1.54 -7.43
N GLY A 66 0.62 -1.60 -6.17
CA GLY A 66 1.92 -1.12 -5.73
C GLY A 66 2.05 0.41 -5.72
N CYS A 67 0.95 1.16 -5.58
CA CYS A 67 0.99 2.62 -5.64
C CYS A 67 1.93 3.23 -4.59
N GLN A 68 2.06 2.60 -3.42
CA GLN A 68 2.95 3.05 -2.35
C GLN A 68 4.44 2.98 -2.71
N ALA A 69 4.82 2.11 -3.65
CA ALA A 69 6.23 1.97 -4.06
C ALA A 69 6.76 3.25 -4.72
N CYS A 70 5.88 4.00 -5.38
CA CYS A 70 6.21 5.29 -5.98
C CYS A 70 5.71 6.47 -5.14
N HIS A 71 4.52 6.40 -4.56
CA HIS A 71 3.89 7.54 -3.87
C HIS A 71 4.12 7.55 -2.34
N GLY A 72 4.96 6.65 -1.83
CA GLY A 72 5.24 6.52 -0.40
C GLY A 72 4.17 5.71 0.35
N PRO A 73 4.46 5.28 1.59
CA PRO A 73 3.58 4.40 2.37
C PRO A 73 2.19 4.99 2.60
N ASP A 74 2.13 6.31 2.83
CA ASP A 74 0.88 7.04 3.09
C ASP A 74 0.34 7.76 1.84
N LEU A 75 0.91 7.48 0.65
CA LEU A 75 0.55 8.14 -0.61
C LEU A 75 0.81 9.66 -0.64
N ALA A 76 1.59 10.16 0.32
CA ALA A 76 1.94 11.58 0.46
C ALA A 76 3.03 12.05 -0.52
N GLY A 77 3.54 11.17 -1.38
CA GLY A 77 4.64 11.42 -2.32
C GLY A 77 6.01 11.08 -1.73
N GLN A 78 7.00 10.88 -2.60
CA GLN A 78 8.40 10.68 -2.22
C GLN A 78 9.34 10.99 -3.38
N ALA A 79 10.50 11.59 -3.08
CA ALA A 79 11.53 11.92 -4.07
C ALA A 79 10.96 12.62 -5.32
N ALA A 80 11.03 11.98 -6.49
CA ALA A 80 10.54 12.51 -7.77
C ALA A 80 9.06 12.22 -8.04
N PHE A 81 8.40 11.45 -7.18
CA PHE A 81 7.00 11.05 -7.35
C PHE A 81 6.07 11.95 -6.53
N PRO A 82 5.01 12.46 -7.16
CA PRO A 82 4.13 13.46 -6.56
C PRO A 82 3.26 12.85 -5.46
N SER A 83 2.71 13.73 -4.62
CA SER A 83 1.69 13.36 -3.64
C SER A 83 0.35 13.02 -4.30
N LEU A 84 -0.33 11.99 -3.80
CA LEU A 84 -1.74 11.68 -4.12
C LEU A 84 -2.71 12.23 -3.07
N HIS A 85 -2.21 13.00 -2.10
CA HIS A 85 -3.04 13.78 -1.18
C HIS A 85 -3.67 14.96 -1.91
N GLY A 86 -4.85 15.38 -1.49
CA GLY A 86 -5.58 16.49 -2.11
C GLY A 86 -6.05 16.24 -3.55
N VAL A 87 -6.15 14.99 -4.02
CA VAL A 87 -6.64 14.65 -5.39
C VAL A 87 -8.00 15.28 -5.70
N LYS A 88 -8.85 15.47 -4.69
CA LYS A 88 -10.13 16.20 -4.81
C LYS A 88 -9.99 17.65 -5.31
N ASN A 89 -8.82 18.26 -5.10
CA ASN A 89 -8.51 19.64 -5.49
C ASN A 89 -7.83 19.73 -6.86
N GLY A 90 -7.61 18.59 -7.53
CA GLY A 90 -6.91 18.50 -8.81
C GLY A 90 -5.52 17.86 -8.72
N PRO A 91 -4.84 17.70 -9.86
CA PRO A 91 -3.53 17.07 -9.91
C PRO A 91 -2.44 17.93 -9.29
N THR A 92 -1.48 17.30 -8.62
CA THR A 92 -0.28 17.95 -8.07
C THR A 92 0.82 18.10 -9.14
N SER A 93 0.86 17.22 -10.13
CA SER A 93 1.88 17.22 -11.19
C SER A 93 1.63 18.29 -12.25
N ALA A 94 2.68 19.04 -12.61
CA ALA A 94 2.59 20.14 -13.59
C ALA A 94 2.07 19.68 -14.97
N ASN A 95 2.48 18.51 -15.44
CA ASN A 95 2.06 17.94 -16.72
C ASN A 95 0.57 17.53 -16.77
N LEU A 96 -0.09 17.44 -15.61
CA LEU A 96 -1.50 17.06 -15.50
C LEU A 96 -2.43 18.26 -15.26
N GLN A 97 -1.89 19.45 -15.00
CA GLN A 97 -2.70 20.63 -14.68
C GLN A 97 -3.74 20.95 -15.76
N GLN A 98 -3.39 20.79 -17.03
CA GLN A 98 -4.32 21.02 -18.13
C GLN A 98 -5.43 19.96 -18.17
N LEU A 99 -5.07 18.69 -18.01
CA LEU A 99 -6.06 17.59 -17.92
C LEU A 99 -7.03 17.83 -16.75
N GLY A 100 -6.54 18.23 -15.59
CA GLY A 100 -7.38 18.55 -14.43
C GLY A 100 -8.34 19.71 -14.67
N LYS A 101 -8.00 20.67 -15.54
CA LYS A 101 -8.89 21.78 -15.93
C LYS A 101 -9.91 21.34 -16.98
N ASP A 102 -9.49 20.54 -17.96
CA ASP A 102 -10.35 20.09 -19.05
C ASP A 102 -11.31 18.98 -18.62
N ARG A 103 -10.91 18.19 -17.62
CA ARG A 103 -11.60 17.00 -17.11
C ARG A 103 -11.69 17.00 -15.57
N PRO A 104 -12.29 18.03 -14.95
CA PRO A 104 -12.26 18.19 -13.49
C PRO A 104 -12.90 17.02 -12.72
N ASP A 105 -13.91 16.36 -13.32
CA ASP A 105 -14.67 15.30 -12.65
C ASP A 105 -14.01 13.92 -12.76
N ASP A 106 -13.21 13.67 -13.80
CA ASP A 106 -12.73 12.33 -14.14
C ASP A 106 -11.24 12.24 -14.53
N TRP A 107 -10.47 13.34 -14.48
CA TRP A 107 -9.04 13.34 -14.82
C TRP A 107 -8.25 12.23 -14.10
N ALA A 108 -8.56 11.96 -12.83
CA ALA A 108 -7.86 10.96 -12.03
C ALA A 108 -8.17 9.54 -12.51
N ASN A 109 -9.43 9.27 -12.90
CA ASN A 109 -9.82 7.99 -13.47
C ASN A 109 -9.11 7.76 -14.81
N LEU A 110 -9.16 8.77 -15.70
CA LEU A 110 -8.50 8.72 -17.01
C LEU A 110 -6.98 8.52 -16.86
N TRP A 111 -6.37 9.25 -15.93
CA TRP A 111 -4.94 9.17 -15.69
C TRP A 111 -4.49 7.82 -15.14
N ILE A 112 -5.20 7.28 -14.15
CA ILE A 112 -4.87 5.97 -13.56
C ILE A 112 -5.11 4.86 -14.59
N ALA A 113 -6.25 4.87 -15.29
CA ALA A 113 -6.52 3.91 -16.35
C ALA A 113 -5.41 3.91 -17.40
N GLY A 114 -5.04 5.09 -17.90
CA GLY A 114 -3.92 5.29 -18.82
C GLY A 114 -4.17 4.85 -20.26
N THR A 115 -5.36 4.32 -20.56
CA THR A 115 -5.75 3.81 -21.87
C THR A 115 -6.58 4.81 -22.69
N ASP A 116 -7.02 5.90 -22.07
CA ASP A 116 -7.87 6.89 -22.72
C ASP A 116 -7.06 7.79 -23.69
N PRO A 117 -7.58 8.11 -24.90
CA PRO A 117 -6.92 9.03 -25.82
C PRO A 117 -6.58 10.40 -25.22
N ALA A 118 -7.37 10.89 -24.26
CA ALA A 118 -7.14 12.16 -23.57
C ALA A 118 -5.81 12.19 -22.79
N VAL A 119 -5.23 11.03 -22.46
CA VAL A 119 -3.96 10.93 -21.71
C VAL A 119 -2.81 10.37 -22.54
N ALA A 120 -3.04 9.94 -23.77
CA ALA A 120 -2.03 9.30 -24.63
C ALA A 120 -0.84 10.21 -24.95
N GLY A 121 -1.06 11.52 -25.04
CA GLY A 121 -0.01 12.52 -25.30
C GLY A 121 0.71 13.05 -24.06
N ILE A 122 0.33 12.60 -22.86
CA ILE A 122 0.86 13.12 -21.60
C ILE A 122 1.94 12.17 -21.07
N ALA A 123 3.14 12.70 -20.83
CA ALA A 123 4.24 11.92 -20.28
C ALA A 123 3.88 11.33 -18.90
N ARG A 124 3.95 9.99 -18.77
CA ARG A 124 3.59 9.28 -17.53
C ARG A 124 4.65 9.26 -16.45
N ASN A 125 5.89 9.66 -16.77
CA ASN A 125 7.00 9.77 -15.81
C ASN A 125 7.16 8.50 -14.93
N GLY A 126 7.00 7.31 -15.54
CA GLY A 126 7.09 6.03 -14.85
C GLY A 126 5.78 5.50 -14.26
N MET A 127 4.69 6.26 -14.29
CA MET A 127 3.37 5.77 -13.85
C MET A 127 2.83 4.70 -14.83
N PRO A 128 2.55 3.46 -14.37
CA PRO A 128 2.03 2.40 -15.23
C PRO A 128 0.63 2.71 -15.79
N VAL A 129 0.23 2.00 -16.83
CA VAL A 129 -1.15 1.99 -17.36
C VAL A 129 -1.92 0.91 -16.60
N PHE A 130 -2.77 1.29 -15.64
CA PHE A 130 -3.36 0.32 -14.73
C PHE A 130 -4.54 -0.45 -15.30
N ALA A 131 -5.25 0.10 -16.30
CA ALA A 131 -6.31 -0.63 -17.01
C ALA A 131 -5.74 -1.64 -18.04
N GLY A 132 -4.44 -1.58 -18.30
CA GLY A 132 -3.74 -2.51 -19.19
C GLY A 132 -2.88 -3.53 -18.44
N PRO A 133 -2.23 -4.45 -19.17
CA PRO A 133 -1.27 -5.38 -18.58
C PRO A 133 -0.11 -4.65 -17.89
N PRO A 134 0.41 -5.16 -16.75
CA PRO A 134 0.03 -6.43 -16.13
C PRO A 134 -1.14 -6.34 -15.14
N THR A 135 -1.55 -5.15 -14.71
CA THR A 135 -2.49 -4.99 -13.59
C THR A 135 -3.95 -5.23 -13.98
N ASN A 136 -4.36 -4.79 -15.18
CA ASN A 136 -5.71 -4.98 -15.74
C ASN A 136 -6.83 -4.58 -14.77
N LEU A 137 -6.69 -3.46 -14.06
CA LEU A 137 -7.72 -2.94 -13.18
C LEU A 137 -8.97 -2.59 -14.00
N SER A 138 -10.11 -3.04 -13.52
CA SER A 138 -11.42 -2.66 -14.05
C SER A 138 -11.73 -1.18 -13.78
N PRO A 139 -12.62 -0.56 -14.59
CA PRO A 139 -13.09 0.80 -14.33
C PRO A 139 -13.66 0.99 -12.91
N GLU A 140 -14.34 -0.02 -12.37
CA GLU A 140 -14.94 0.01 -11.03
C GLU A 140 -13.87 0.00 -9.93
N GLU A 141 -12.80 -0.77 -10.10
CA GLU A 141 -11.65 -0.77 -9.20
C GLU A 141 -10.92 0.58 -9.23
N ILE A 142 -10.72 1.15 -10.42
CA ILE A 142 -10.08 2.45 -10.58
C ILE A 142 -10.93 3.54 -9.92
N ALA A 143 -12.25 3.55 -10.15
CA ALA A 143 -13.16 4.48 -9.50
C ALA A 143 -13.11 4.34 -7.98
N THR A 144 -13.07 3.11 -7.45
CA THR A 144 -12.92 2.84 -6.02
C THR A 144 -11.63 3.42 -5.45
N VAL A 145 -10.52 3.30 -6.18
CA VAL A 145 -9.23 3.91 -5.80
C VAL A 145 -9.33 5.43 -5.82
N VAL A 146 -9.87 6.02 -6.88
CA VAL A 146 -9.99 7.49 -7.00
C VAL A 146 -10.86 8.07 -5.90
N GLU A 147 -12.00 7.44 -5.57
CA GLU A 147 -12.85 7.88 -4.48
C GLU A 147 -12.12 7.84 -3.14
N TYR A 148 -11.33 6.80 -2.87
CA TYR A 148 -10.46 6.78 -1.70
C TYR A 148 -9.41 7.89 -1.70
N LEU A 149 -8.72 8.12 -2.82
CA LEU A 149 -7.71 9.19 -2.94
C LEU A 149 -8.31 10.58 -2.68
N LYS A 150 -9.55 10.83 -3.08
CA LYS A 150 -10.27 12.08 -2.79
C LYS A 150 -10.53 12.30 -1.29
N THR A 151 -10.51 11.24 -0.47
CA THR A 151 -10.66 11.35 0.99
C THR A 151 -9.36 11.73 1.71
N LEU A 152 -8.21 11.59 1.04
CA LEU A 152 -6.92 11.94 1.62
C LEU A 152 -6.80 13.47 1.80
N PRO A 153 -6.13 13.92 2.87
CA PRO A 153 -6.04 15.34 3.21
C PRO A 153 -5.38 16.19 2.12
#